data_AF-A0AA96XT07-F1
#
_entry.id   AF-A0AA96XT07-F1
#
_cell.length_a   1.000
_cell.length_b   1.000
_cell.length_c   1.000
_cell.angle_alpha   90.00
_cell.angle_beta   90.00
_cell.angle_gamma   90.00
#
_symmetry.space_group_name_H-M   'P 1'
#
loop_
_entity.id
_entity.type
_entity.pdbx_description
1 polymer ?
#
loop_
_entity_poly.entity_id
_entity_poly.type
_entity_poly.pdbx_seq_one_letter_code
_entity_poly.pdbx_strand_id
1 'polypeptide(L)'
;MLTNEKERAAAADTLRKSLVDPDARVRAAAADTLAKLAPERATAWALEVKPFDAVAFGPMGARTSRELLATSEGRRLSVPTLLGAHALEPLKSLATDAKPETRQDAWAALGRLGGDDAAKLLHEAAFDKSQTVELRKAAWRAHKRARRAAERARNRKEGNPS
;
A
#
# COMPACT_ATOMS: atom_id res chain seq x y z
N MET A 1 29.04 -10.64 2.43
CA MET A 1 27.91 -11.34 1.79
C MET A 1 27.79 -12.70 2.46
N LEU A 2 26.60 -13.13 2.93
CA LEU A 2 26.41 -14.49 3.46
C LEU A 2 26.61 -15.48 2.32
N THR A 3 27.66 -16.29 2.42
CA THR A 3 28.18 -17.15 1.36
C THR A 3 27.51 -18.52 1.31
N ASN A 4 26.72 -18.88 2.32
CA ASN A 4 26.02 -20.17 2.41
C ASN A 4 24.50 -19.98 2.58
N GLU A 5 23.68 -20.73 1.82
CA GLU A 5 22.21 -20.73 1.95
C GLU A 5 21.74 -21.10 3.35
N LYS A 6 22.45 -22.01 4.03
CA LYS A 6 22.15 -22.40 5.41
C LYS A 6 22.30 -21.22 6.38
N GLU A 7 23.33 -20.40 6.20
CA GLU A 7 23.56 -19.21 7.01
C GLU A 7 22.51 -18.13 6.73
N ARG A 8 22.08 -17.98 5.47
CA ARG A 8 20.98 -17.07 5.11
C ARG A 8 19.66 -17.49 5.74
N ALA A 9 19.35 -18.78 5.72
CA ALA A 9 18.15 -19.31 6.36
C ALA A 9 18.17 -19.07 7.88
N ALA A 10 19.29 -19.39 8.54
CA ALA A 10 19.46 -19.15 9.98
C ALA A 10 19.39 -17.66 10.36
N ALA A 11 19.96 -16.79 9.51
CA ALA A 11 19.85 -15.34 9.68
C ALA A 11 18.40 -14.86 9.52
N ALA A 12 17.68 -15.35 8.51
CA ALA A 12 16.27 -15.03 8.29
C ALA A 12 15.40 -15.48 9.48
N ASP A 13 15.63 -16.66 10.04
CA ASP A 13 14.89 -17.14 11.22
C ASP A 13 15.17 -16.29 12.46
N THR A 14 16.41 -15.87 12.66
CA THR A 14 16.78 -14.96 13.75
C THR A 14 16.08 -13.62 13.59
N LEU A 15 16.15 -13.02 12.40
CA LEU A 15 15.49 -11.74 12.11
C LEU A 15 13.96 -11.85 12.23
N ARG A 16 13.35 -12.98 11.84
CA ARG A 16 11.91 -13.20 11.98
C ARG A 16 11.49 -13.15 13.45
N LYS A 17 12.28 -13.71 14.37
CA LYS A 17 12.02 -13.61 15.82
C LYS A 17 12.09 -12.17 16.32
N SER A 18 12.95 -11.33 15.73
CA SER A 18 13.06 -9.91 16.08
C SER A 18 11.88 -9.05 15.61
N LEU A 19 10.96 -9.58 14.79
CA LEU A 19 9.75 -8.84 14.39
C LEU A 19 8.76 -8.59 15.54
N VAL A 20 8.89 -9.31 16.67
CA VAL A 20 8.07 -9.11 17.88
C VAL A 20 8.83 -8.37 18.98
N ASP A 21 10.02 -7.83 18.69
CA ASP A 21 10.82 -7.12 19.69
C ASP A 21 10.05 -5.91 20.26
N PRO A 22 10.13 -5.63 21.57
CA PRO A 22 9.49 -4.46 22.16
C PRO A 22 9.92 -3.13 21.54
N ASP A 23 11.18 -3.01 21.10
CA ASP A 23 11.70 -1.81 20.44
C ASP A 23 11.27 -1.75 18.97
N ALA A 24 10.51 -0.70 18.64
CA ALA A 24 10.05 -0.43 17.27
C ALA A 24 11.21 -0.30 16.27
N ARG A 25 12.38 0.19 16.70
CA ARG A 25 13.57 0.32 15.84
C ARG A 25 14.14 -1.05 15.49
N VAL A 26 14.14 -1.99 16.44
CA VAL A 26 14.58 -3.37 16.22
C VAL A 26 13.64 -4.06 15.24
N ARG A 27 12.31 -3.93 15.43
CA ARG A 27 11.31 -4.46 14.49
C ARG A 27 11.50 -3.90 13.08
N ALA A 28 11.68 -2.59 12.94
CA ALA A 28 11.87 -1.94 11.65
C ALA A 28 13.16 -2.40 10.95
N ALA A 29 14.27 -2.51 11.67
CA ALA A 29 15.53 -3.00 11.12
C ALA A 29 15.44 -4.47 10.68
N ALA A 30 14.76 -5.31 11.47
CA ALA A 30 14.50 -6.70 11.12
C ALA A 30 13.64 -6.80 9.85
N ALA A 31 12.56 -6.03 9.77
CA ALA A 31 11.66 -6.00 8.62
C ALA A 31 12.37 -5.55 7.34
N ASP A 32 13.15 -4.47 7.39
CA ASP A 32 13.94 -3.98 6.25
C ASP A 32 14.96 -5.03 5.78
N THR A 33 15.65 -5.68 6.71
CA THR A 33 16.64 -6.71 6.38
C THR A 33 15.96 -7.95 5.78
N LEU A 34 14.82 -8.39 6.31
CA LEU A 34 14.05 -9.52 5.78
C LEU A 34 13.48 -9.23 4.40
N ALA A 35 13.00 -8.01 4.15
CA ALA A 35 12.51 -7.59 2.84
C ALA A 35 13.60 -7.70 1.76
N LYS A 36 14.86 -7.42 2.11
CA LYS A 36 16.02 -7.54 1.22
C LYS A 36 16.52 -8.98 1.09
N LEU A 37 16.54 -9.73 2.19
CA LEU A 37 17.09 -11.09 2.24
C LEU A 37 16.17 -12.13 1.61
N ALA A 38 14.86 -11.99 1.80
CA ALA A 38 13.85 -12.95 1.35
C ALA A 38 12.54 -12.23 0.94
N PRO A 39 12.56 -11.45 -0.15
CA PRO A 39 11.41 -10.64 -0.58
C PRO A 39 10.14 -11.45 -0.84
N GLU A 40 10.27 -12.71 -1.26
CA GLU A 40 9.13 -13.60 -1.55
C GLU A 40 8.37 -14.04 -0.29
N ARG A 41 9.02 -14.02 0.87
CA ARG A 41 8.44 -14.47 2.15
C ARG A 41 8.14 -13.33 3.12
N ALA A 42 8.76 -12.17 2.91
CA ALA A 42 8.68 -11.03 3.79
C ALA A 42 7.22 -10.64 4.12
N THR A 43 6.37 -10.53 3.11
CA THR A 43 4.96 -10.16 3.30
C THR A 43 4.21 -11.17 4.18
N ALA A 44 4.41 -12.47 3.96
CA ALA A 44 3.78 -13.51 4.76
C ALA A 44 4.22 -13.43 6.23
N TRP A 45 5.52 -13.29 6.47
CA TRP A 45 6.05 -13.16 7.83
C TRP A 45 5.53 -11.91 8.56
N ALA A 46 5.39 -10.78 7.87
CA ALA A 46 4.81 -9.57 8.47
C ALA A 46 3.36 -9.77 8.95
N LEU A 47 2.56 -10.52 8.18
CA LEU A 47 1.15 -10.75 8.49
C LEU A 47 0.93 -11.78 9.62
N GLU A 48 1.88 -12.69 9.83
CA GLU A 48 1.88 -13.65 10.94
C GLU A 48 2.11 -12.99 12.31
N VAL A 49 2.78 -11.84 12.34
CA VAL A 49 3.16 -11.17 13.60
C VAL A 49 1.96 -10.45 14.24
N LYS A 50 1.74 -10.70 15.54
CA LYS A 50 0.70 -10.07 16.35
C LYS A 50 1.30 -9.52 17.66
N PRO A 51 0.97 -8.28 18.08
CA PRO A 51 0.13 -7.30 17.36
C PRO A 51 0.79 -6.80 16.07
N PHE A 52 -0.03 -6.51 15.05
CA PHE A 52 0.45 -6.11 13.72
C PHE A 52 0.97 -4.65 13.71
N ASP A 53 2.23 -4.47 13.31
CA ASP A 53 2.89 -3.16 13.23
C ASP A 53 3.13 -2.74 11.78
N ALA A 54 2.15 -2.03 11.20
CA ALA A 54 2.23 -1.57 9.82
C ALA A 54 3.39 -0.59 9.55
N VAL A 55 3.84 0.14 10.58
CA VAL A 55 4.89 1.16 10.41
C VAL A 55 6.25 0.49 10.33
N ALA A 56 6.54 -0.43 11.24
CA ALA A 56 7.79 -1.20 11.20
C ALA A 56 7.87 -2.10 9.96
N PHE A 57 6.75 -2.70 9.54
CA PHE A 57 6.75 -3.72 8.48
C PHE A 57 6.62 -3.17 7.06
N GLY A 58 6.47 -1.85 6.86
CA GLY A 58 6.32 -1.22 5.54
C GLY A 58 7.26 -1.76 4.44
N PRO A 59 8.58 -1.92 4.70
CA PRO A 59 9.52 -2.48 3.70
C PRO A 59 9.14 -3.88 3.18
N MET A 60 8.41 -4.67 3.98
CA MET A 60 7.98 -6.04 3.65
C MET A 60 6.72 -6.07 2.77
N GLY A 61 6.10 -4.91 2.49
CA GLY A 61 4.89 -4.77 1.68
C GLY A 61 5.13 -4.57 0.17
N ALA A 62 6.36 -4.76 -0.31
CA ALA A 62 6.71 -4.51 -1.71
C ALA A 62 6.05 -5.48 -2.70
N ARG A 63 5.89 -6.76 -2.29
CA ARG A 63 5.16 -7.75 -3.08
C ARG A 63 3.73 -7.79 -2.61
N THR A 64 2.82 -7.47 -3.52
CA THR A 64 1.40 -7.41 -3.23
C THR A 64 0.62 -8.24 -4.23
N SER A 65 -0.53 -8.74 -3.79
CA SER A 65 -1.49 -9.46 -4.61
C SER A 65 -2.90 -8.94 -4.31
N ARG A 66 -3.86 -9.25 -5.17
CA ARG A 66 -5.25 -8.85 -4.96
C ARG A 66 -5.81 -9.41 -3.65
N GLU A 67 -5.47 -10.65 -3.32
CA GLU A 67 -5.89 -11.36 -2.12
C GLU A 67 -5.34 -10.68 -0.86
N LEU A 68 -4.06 -10.30 -0.89
CA LEU A 68 -3.43 -9.56 0.21
C LEU A 68 -4.13 -8.23 0.44
N LEU A 69 -4.36 -7.46 -0.62
CA LEU A 69 -5.02 -6.16 -0.54
C LEU A 69 -6.53 -6.26 -0.24
N ALA A 70 -7.15 -7.43 -0.36
CA ALA A 70 -8.52 -7.64 0.11
C ALA A 70 -8.62 -7.57 1.64
N THR A 71 -7.52 -7.85 2.36
CA THR A 71 -7.45 -7.78 3.83
C THR A 71 -7.05 -6.39 4.33
N SER A 72 -7.49 -6.02 5.53
CA SER A 72 -7.13 -4.74 6.16
C SER A 72 -5.62 -4.64 6.41
N GLU A 73 -5.01 -5.68 6.99
CA GLU A 73 -3.57 -5.70 7.28
C GLU A 73 -2.72 -5.66 6.02
N GLY A 74 -3.08 -6.42 4.97
CA GLY A 74 -2.38 -6.37 3.69
C GLY A 74 -2.42 -5.00 3.01
N ARG A 75 -3.54 -4.27 3.14
CA ARG A 75 -3.61 -2.85 2.70
C ARG A 75 -2.71 -1.95 3.55
N ARG A 76 -2.76 -2.07 4.88
CA ARG A 76 -1.92 -1.26 5.78
C ARG A 76 -0.43 -1.50 5.53
N LEU A 77 -0.05 -2.71 5.15
CA LEU A 77 1.31 -3.10 4.81
C LEU A 77 1.75 -2.56 3.43
N SER A 78 0.94 -2.78 2.39
CA SER A 78 1.38 -2.62 0.99
C SER A 78 1.06 -1.26 0.39
N VAL A 79 -0.04 -0.60 0.82
CA VAL A 79 -0.47 0.67 0.23
C VAL A 79 0.59 1.76 0.32
N PRO A 80 1.32 1.96 1.44
CA PRO A 80 2.40 2.96 1.48
C PRO A 80 3.45 2.75 0.39
N THR A 81 3.86 1.50 0.16
CA THR A 81 4.84 1.15 -0.88
C THR A 81 4.29 1.37 -2.28
N LEU A 82 3.01 1.03 -2.52
CA LEU A 82 2.34 1.30 -3.80
C LEU A 82 2.25 2.79 -4.11
N LEU A 83 1.98 3.62 -3.10
CA LEU A 83 1.96 5.08 -3.24
C LEU A 83 3.35 5.63 -3.59
N GLY A 84 4.40 5.15 -2.90
CA GLY A 84 5.78 5.55 -3.18
C GLY A 84 6.25 5.13 -4.58
N ALA A 85 5.80 3.96 -5.05
CA ALA A 85 6.10 3.44 -6.39
C ALA A 85 5.18 4.01 -7.50
N HIS A 86 4.24 4.89 -7.16
CA HIS A 86 3.20 5.36 -8.07
C HIS A 86 2.41 4.22 -8.79
N ALA A 87 2.23 3.08 -8.13
CA ALA A 87 1.63 1.88 -8.70
C ALA A 87 0.09 1.91 -8.67
N LEU A 88 -0.52 2.24 -9.80
CA LEU A 88 -1.98 2.39 -9.95
C LEU A 88 -2.73 1.05 -10.07
N GLU A 89 -2.21 0.11 -10.87
CA GLU A 89 -2.95 -1.09 -11.28
C GLU A 89 -3.41 -1.99 -10.12
N PRO A 90 -2.60 -2.28 -9.08
CA PRO A 90 -3.07 -3.08 -7.94
C PRO A 90 -4.25 -2.43 -7.20
N LEU A 91 -4.25 -1.10 -7.09
CA LEU A 91 -5.32 -0.35 -6.43
C LEU A 91 -6.58 -0.24 -7.30
N LYS A 92 -6.41 -0.13 -8.62
CA LYS A 92 -7.51 -0.09 -9.59
C LYS A 92 -8.33 -1.38 -9.57
N SER A 93 -7.69 -2.55 -9.52
CA SER A 93 -8.39 -3.84 -9.44
C SER A 93 -9.33 -3.91 -8.23
N LEU A 94 -8.89 -3.42 -7.05
CA LEU A 94 -9.74 -3.38 -5.85
C LEU A 94 -10.82 -2.31 -5.91
N ALA A 95 -10.56 -1.19 -6.59
CA ALA A 95 -11.49 -0.08 -6.69
C ALA A 95 -12.75 -0.43 -7.51
N THR A 96 -12.67 -1.43 -8.39
CA THR A 96 -13.77 -1.84 -9.27
C THR A 96 -14.57 -3.01 -8.68
N ASP A 97 -13.88 -4.08 -8.27
CA ASP A 97 -14.51 -5.39 -8.05
C ASP A 97 -14.19 -5.95 -6.64
N ALA A 98 -14.35 -5.11 -5.62
CA ALA A 98 -14.23 -5.51 -4.22
C ALA A 98 -15.48 -5.15 -3.43
N LYS A 99 -15.53 -5.64 -2.18
CA LYS A 99 -16.57 -5.26 -1.21
C LYS A 99 -16.55 -3.74 -0.95
N PRO A 100 -17.69 -3.11 -0.63
CA PRO A 100 -17.81 -1.66 -0.47
C PRO A 100 -16.70 -1.01 0.36
N GLU A 101 -16.34 -1.60 1.49
CA GLU A 101 -15.32 -1.09 2.42
C GLU A 101 -13.93 -1.11 1.78
N THR A 102 -13.59 -2.23 1.11
CA THR A 102 -12.32 -2.37 0.40
C THR A 102 -12.22 -1.42 -0.79
N ARG A 103 -13.32 -1.16 -1.50
CA ARG A 103 -13.34 -0.13 -2.57
C ARG A 103 -13.09 1.26 -2.02
N GLN A 104 -13.69 1.61 -0.88
CA GLN A 104 -13.47 2.91 -0.25
C GLN A 104 -12.00 3.11 0.12
N ASP A 105 -11.35 2.08 0.68
CA ASP A 105 -9.92 2.12 0.99
C ASP A 105 -9.07 2.28 -0.28
N ALA A 106 -9.39 1.52 -1.34
CA ALA A 106 -8.73 1.62 -2.62
C ALA A 106 -8.90 3.02 -3.24
N TRP A 107 -10.09 3.60 -3.20
CA TRP A 107 -10.34 4.96 -3.66
C TRP A 107 -9.59 5.99 -2.82
N ALA A 108 -9.52 5.82 -1.50
CA ALA A 108 -8.74 6.69 -0.64
C ALA A 108 -7.23 6.62 -0.96
N ALA A 109 -6.72 5.45 -1.34
CA ALA A 109 -5.35 5.27 -1.81
C ALA A 109 -5.13 5.92 -3.19
N LEU A 110 -6.00 5.66 -4.17
CA LEU A 110 -5.95 6.29 -5.51
C LEU A 110 -6.05 7.82 -5.43
N GLY A 111 -6.87 8.34 -4.51
CA GLY A 111 -6.96 9.78 -4.24
C GLY A 111 -5.66 10.39 -3.69
N ARG A 112 -4.85 9.60 -2.97
CA ARG A 112 -3.51 10.00 -2.47
C ARG A 112 -2.44 9.85 -3.54
N LEU A 113 -2.50 8.76 -4.31
CA LEU A 113 -1.64 8.49 -5.46
C LEU A 113 -1.70 9.65 -6.46
N GLY A 114 -2.92 10.13 -6.74
CA GLY A 114 -3.16 11.21 -7.67
C GLY A 114 -2.90 10.83 -9.13
N GLY A 115 -2.85 11.85 -9.98
CA GLY A 115 -2.72 11.69 -11.42
C GLY A 115 -4.07 11.67 -12.14
N ASP A 116 -4.02 11.94 -13.45
CA ASP A 116 -5.23 12.07 -14.27
C ASP A 116 -5.97 10.74 -14.41
N ASP A 117 -5.26 9.61 -14.50
CA ASP A 117 -5.86 8.27 -14.57
C ASP A 117 -6.65 7.92 -13.30
N ALA A 118 -6.06 8.18 -12.11
CA ALA A 118 -6.76 7.99 -10.85
C ALA A 118 -7.96 8.94 -10.74
N ALA A 119 -7.82 10.20 -11.16
CA ALA A 119 -8.91 11.16 -11.15
C ALA A 119 -10.07 10.73 -12.06
N LYS A 120 -9.78 10.22 -13.27
CA LYS A 120 -10.78 9.73 -14.22
C LYS A 120 -11.54 8.54 -13.66
N LEU A 121 -10.85 7.52 -13.16
CA LEU A 121 -11.48 6.34 -12.55
C LEU A 121 -12.39 6.72 -11.38
N LEU A 122 -11.92 7.59 -10.49
CA LEU A 122 -12.69 8.04 -9.33
C LEU A 122 -13.90 8.89 -9.71
N HIS A 123 -13.82 9.62 -10.82
CA HIS A 123 -14.95 10.36 -11.37
C HIS A 123 -16.03 9.39 -11.88
N GLU A 124 -15.66 8.41 -12.71
CA GLU A 124 -16.58 7.39 -13.21
C GLU A 124 -17.30 6.66 -12.04
N ALA A 125 -16.55 6.24 -11.02
CA ALA A 125 -17.12 5.65 -9.81
C ALA A 125 -18.06 6.62 -9.06
N ALA A 126 -17.75 7.91 -8.97
CA ALA A 126 -18.60 8.88 -8.29
C ALA A 126 -19.97 9.08 -8.95
N PHE A 127 -20.11 8.76 -10.24
CA PHE A 127 -21.36 8.90 -11.00
C PHE A 127 -22.04 7.57 -11.33
N ASP A 128 -21.46 6.44 -10.92
CA ASP A 128 -22.09 5.13 -11.07
C ASP A 128 -23.35 5.02 -10.19
N LYS A 129 -24.51 5.07 -10.84
CA LYS A 129 -25.84 5.03 -10.22
C LYS A 129 -26.16 3.68 -9.57
N SER A 130 -25.47 2.61 -9.93
CA SER A 130 -25.63 1.29 -9.30
C SER A 130 -25.10 1.27 -7.85
N GLN A 131 -24.21 2.19 -7.51
CA GLN A 131 -23.61 2.27 -6.18
C GLN A 131 -24.49 3.04 -5.20
N THR A 132 -24.26 2.83 -3.90
CA THR A 132 -24.93 3.61 -2.87
C THR A 132 -24.48 5.08 -2.89
N VAL A 133 -25.31 5.97 -2.34
CA VAL A 133 -24.99 7.40 -2.22
C VAL A 133 -23.67 7.61 -1.46
N GLU A 134 -23.43 6.84 -0.39
CA GLU A 134 -22.21 6.98 0.42
C GLU A 134 -20.95 6.57 -0.34
N LEU A 135 -21.04 5.51 -1.16
CA LEU A 135 -19.94 5.12 -2.03
C LEU A 135 -19.65 6.18 -3.09
N ARG A 136 -20.67 6.72 -3.75
CA ARG A 136 -20.50 7.82 -4.70
C ARG A 136 -19.84 9.05 -4.07
N LYS A 137 -20.27 9.43 -2.86
CA LYS A 137 -19.64 10.53 -2.08
C LYS A 137 -18.18 10.21 -1.74
N ALA A 138 -17.86 8.98 -1.36
CA ALA A 138 -16.48 8.57 -1.07
C ALA A 138 -15.59 8.68 -2.30
N ALA A 139 -16.04 8.15 -3.44
CA ALA A 139 -15.36 8.27 -4.73
C ALA A 139 -15.17 9.75 -5.14
N TRP A 140 -16.19 10.60 -4.97
CA TRP A 140 -16.09 12.04 -5.27
C TRP A 140 -15.04 12.75 -4.40
N ARG A 141 -14.99 12.47 -3.09
CA ARG A 141 -13.97 13.03 -2.20
C ARG A 141 -12.57 12.61 -2.62
N ALA A 142 -12.40 11.35 -3.01
CA ALA A 142 -11.14 10.83 -3.53
C ALA A 142 -10.77 11.48 -4.87
N HIS A 143 -11.71 11.63 -5.80
CA HIS A 143 -11.52 12.32 -7.08
C HIS A 143 -10.96 13.73 -6.88
N LYS A 144 -11.58 14.51 -5.99
CA LYS A 144 -11.11 15.87 -5.67
C LYS A 144 -9.66 15.89 -5.16
N ARG A 145 -9.25 14.88 -4.37
CA ARG A 145 -7.86 14.75 -3.90
C ARG A 145 -6.91 14.42 -5.06
N ALA A 146 -7.28 13.45 -5.90
CA ALA A 146 -6.48 13.07 -7.06
C ALA A 146 -6.27 14.25 -8.01
N ARG A 147 -7.35 15.00 -8.32
CA ARG A 147 -7.30 16.18 -9.18
C ARG A 147 -6.37 17.26 -8.63
N ARG A 148 -6.48 17.58 -7.34
CA ARG A 148 -5.58 18.55 -6.67
C ARG A 148 -4.12 18.10 -6.68
N ALA A 149 -3.86 16.80 -6.62
CA ALA A 149 -2.50 16.27 -6.72
C ALA A 149 -1.95 16.40 -8.15
N ALA A 150 -2.78 16.11 -9.16
CA ALA A 150 -2.43 16.28 -10.58
C ALA A 150 -2.19 17.75 -10.95
N GLU A 151 -3.01 18.66 -10.43
CA GLU A 151 -2.86 20.12 -10.60
C GLU A 151 -1.54 20.62 -9.97
N ARG A 152 -1.25 20.25 -8.72
CA ARG A 152 0.04 20.58 -8.08
C ARG A 152 1.25 19.98 -8.80
N ALA A 153 1.09 18.81 -9.42
CA ALA A 153 2.15 18.21 -10.23
C ALA A 153 2.39 19.00 -11.53
N ARG A 154 1.33 19.49 -12.19
CA ARG A 154 1.43 20.36 -13.37
C ARG A 154 2.06 21.71 -13.04
N ASN A 155 1.56 22.41 -12.03
CA ASN A 155 2.08 23.72 -11.62
C ASN A 155 3.59 23.65 -11.30
N ARG A 156 4.04 22.58 -10.63
CA ARG A 156 5.47 22.36 -10.36
C ARG A 156 6.31 22.16 -11.63
N LYS A 157 5.78 21.48 -12.65
CA LYS A 157 6.47 21.30 -13.94
C LYS A 157 6.53 22.61 -14.74
N GLU A 158 5.51 23.44 -14.62
CA GLU A 158 5.39 24.73 -15.32
C GLU A 158 6.11 25.88 -14.58
N GLY A 159 6.75 25.61 -13.44
CA GLY A 159 7.50 26.60 -12.67
C GLY A 159 6.63 27.63 -11.94
N ASN A 160 5.32 27.40 -11.84
CA ASN A 160 4.39 28.32 -11.21
C ASN A 160 4.26 27.96 -9.71
N PRO A 161 4.64 28.85 -8.76
CA PRO A 161 4.50 28.56 -7.34
C PRO A 161 3.01 28.43 -6.97
N SER A 162 2.70 27.41 -6.18
CA SER A 162 1.35 27.11 -5.67
C SER A 162 0.95 28.02 -4.52
#